data_AF-A0A1F9QSI5-F1
#
_entry.id   AF-A0A1F9QSI5-F1
#
_cell.length_a   1.000
_cell.length_b   1.000
_cell.length_c   1.000
_cell.angle_alpha   90.00
_cell.angle_beta   90.00
_cell.angle_gamma   90.00
#
_symmetry.space_group_name_H-M   'P 1'
#
loop_
_entity.id
_entity.type
_entity.pdbx_description
1 polymer ?
#
loop_
_entity_poly.entity_id
_entity_poly.type
_entity_poly.pdbx_seq_one_letter_code
_entity_poly.pdbx_strand_id
1 'polypeptide(L)'
;MIKELFLSPRRIALFLWHWLLGGFFLGTLTLTGPVRWATGYARSAGWSESAEKLAVFSLIGALAAVSLLLAAALTRKTESASGPAGRWGLPAASLALFLTALALWLNPKLMTNSTPQSAAEVFSWSEFVFGPYPEEDRLAGLKAEGYTAVISLLSPAVMPFEPVLLAREKGAAKEIGMEIIHIPMLPWVSSNDHVKARLKEIERRGPGKYYVHCYLGKDRVNVFKTMLSSVSGGARLKSLGPADVRTLNDIKKLERGAITVLRKDVFFTPYPTDEEYFAYILNGTVKSVASLLNPDNPDDLPWIKKEEAIAGKYGLKIVNYPWKKLDATGRAKALREIRALEKPVVIHAFLAHTADSLGFIAAYRGGPAAATAAQPASEGK
;
A
#
# COMPACT_ATOMS: atom_id res chain seq x y z
N MET A 1 -6.51 35.86 -19.60
CA MET A 1 -5.08 35.64 -19.27
C MET A 1 -4.52 34.30 -19.77
N ILE A 2 -5.27 33.19 -19.75
CA ILE A 2 -4.77 31.87 -20.24
C ILE A 2 -4.72 31.77 -21.78
N LYS A 3 -5.63 32.45 -22.51
CA LYS A 3 -5.69 32.38 -23.99
C LYS A 3 -4.47 32.98 -24.72
N GLU A 4 -3.76 33.93 -24.11
CA GLU A 4 -2.54 34.51 -24.70
C GLU A 4 -1.26 33.71 -24.41
N LEU A 5 -1.35 32.67 -23.56
CA LEU A 5 -0.19 31.89 -23.15
C LEU A 5 0.24 30.84 -24.19
N PHE A 6 -0.58 30.52 -25.21
CA PHE A 6 -0.41 29.31 -26.02
C PHE A 6 -0.55 29.51 -27.54
N LEU A 7 0.00 30.60 -28.10
CA LEU A 7 -0.16 30.89 -29.53
C LEU A 7 0.93 30.31 -30.44
N SER A 8 2.08 29.85 -29.92
CA SER A 8 3.14 29.21 -30.72
C SER A 8 3.49 27.81 -30.23
N PRO A 9 3.71 26.82 -31.13
CA PRO A 9 4.17 25.48 -30.76
C PRO A 9 5.45 25.50 -29.93
N ARG A 10 6.37 26.44 -30.23
CA ARG A 10 7.60 26.64 -29.46
C ARG A 10 7.32 27.04 -28.01
N ARG A 11 6.41 27.99 -27.79
CA ARG A 11 6.02 28.44 -26.44
C ARG A 11 5.38 27.30 -25.65
N ILE A 12 4.52 26.52 -26.29
CA ILE A 12 3.89 25.33 -25.70
C ILE A 12 4.97 24.33 -25.28
N ALA A 13 5.93 24.01 -26.17
CA ALA A 13 7.01 23.07 -25.87
C ALA A 13 7.89 23.56 -24.70
N LEU A 14 8.27 24.84 -24.68
CA LEU A 14 9.05 25.42 -23.58
C LEU A 14 8.27 25.42 -22.26
N PHE A 15 6.98 25.72 -22.29
CA PHE A 15 6.10 25.63 -21.13
C PHE A 15 6.04 24.21 -20.57
N LEU A 16 5.77 23.22 -21.43
CA LEU A 16 5.73 21.81 -21.03
C LEU A 16 7.08 21.34 -20.49
N TRP A 17 8.20 21.77 -21.10
CA TRP A 17 9.54 21.48 -20.61
C TRP A 17 9.75 21.97 -19.18
N HIS A 18 9.51 23.26 -18.92
CA HIS A 18 9.65 23.81 -17.57
C HIS A 18 8.66 23.22 -16.58
N TRP A 19 7.42 22.97 -17.00
CA TRP A 19 6.37 22.45 -16.13
C TRP A 19 6.64 21.00 -15.73
N LEU A 20 7.02 20.13 -16.67
CA LEU A 20 7.32 18.74 -16.37
C LEU A 20 8.58 18.60 -15.51
N LEU A 21 9.69 19.24 -15.91
CA LEU A 21 10.97 19.10 -15.22
C LEU A 21 10.97 19.80 -13.86
N GLY A 22 10.53 21.07 -13.83
CA GLY A 22 10.42 21.84 -12.60
C GLY A 22 9.31 21.30 -11.69
N GLY A 23 8.17 20.90 -12.26
CA GLY A 23 7.06 20.30 -11.51
C GLY A 23 7.44 18.96 -10.86
N PHE A 24 8.23 18.12 -11.54
CA PHE A 24 8.74 16.88 -10.95
C PHE A 24 9.66 17.14 -9.74
N PHE A 25 10.56 18.12 -9.85
CA PHE A 25 11.43 18.51 -8.74
C PHE A 25 10.63 19.10 -7.57
N LEU A 26 9.74 20.06 -7.83
CA LEU A 26 8.87 20.65 -6.81
C LEU A 26 7.95 19.61 -6.16
N GLY A 27 7.44 18.66 -6.96
CA GLY A 27 6.65 17.53 -6.47
C GLY A 27 7.46 16.65 -5.53
N THR A 28 8.71 16.35 -5.87
CA THR A 28 9.62 15.60 -4.99
C THR A 28 9.81 16.33 -3.65
N LEU A 29 10.15 17.62 -3.66
CA LEU A 29 10.30 18.41 -2.43
C LEU A 29 9.01 18.48 -1.61
N THR A 30 7.87 18.63 -2.28
CA THR A 30 6.55 18.72 -1.63
C THR A 30 6.19 17.41 -0.94
N LEU A 31 6.46 16.27 -1.59
CA LEU A 31 6.22 14.94 -1.05
C LEU A 31 7.14 14.62 0.13
N THR A 32 8.43 14.93 0.03
CA THR A 32 9.41 14.58 1.07
C THR A 32 9.38 15.52 2.27
N GLY A 33 8.98 16.78 2.10
CA GLY A 33 8.89 17.78 3.15
C GLY A 33 7.44 18.08 3.59
N PRO A 34 6.75 19.06 2.97
CA PRO A 34 5.44 19.55 3.41
C PRO A 34 4.37 18.47 3.60
N VAL A 35 4.19 17.54 2.65
CA VAL A 35 3.17 16.49 2.75
C VAL A 35 3.49 15.54 3.90
N ARG A 36 4.75 15.13 4.02
CA ARG A 36 5.20 14.26 5.11
C ARG A 36 5.05 14.93 6.47
N TRP A 37 5.43 16.20 6.58
CA TRP A 37 5.24 16.99 7.80
C TRP A 37 3.75 17.14 8.15
N ALA A 38 2.91 17.51 7.18
CA ALA A 38 1.49 17.71 7.39
C ALA A 38 0.77 16.43 7.82
N THR A 39 1.08 15.30 7.18
CA THR A 39 0.53 13.98 7.56
C THR A 39 1.04 13.52 8.92
N GLY A 40 2.32 13.71 9.23
CA GLY A 40 2.88 13.41 10.54
C GLY A 40 2.24 14.24 11.66
N TYR A 41 2.11 15.55 11.45
CA TYR A 41 1.46 16.46 12.39
C TYR A 41 -0.03 16.18 12.55
N ALA A 42 -0.75 15.96 11.44
CA ALA A 42 -2.18 15.62 11.48
C ALA A 42 -2.42 14.37 12.33
N ARG A 43 -1.60 13.33 12.17
CA ARG A 43 -1.71 12.09 12.95
C ARG A 43 -1.38 12.30 14.42
N SER A 44 -0.28 13.00 14.74
CA SER A 44 0.10 13.24 16.14
C SER A 44 -0.89 14.15 16.87
N ALA A 45 -1.51 15.09 16.16
CA ALA A 45 -2.56 15.97 16.67
C ALA A 45 -3.97 15.33 16.65
N GLY A 46 -4.09 14.06 16.26
CA GLY A 46 -5.37 13.34 16.23
C GLY A 46 -6.39 13.92 15.24
N TRP A 47 -5.94 14.55 14.16
CA TRP A 47 -6.82 15.11 13.14
C TRP A 47 -7.70 14.03 12.51
N SER A 48 -8.88 14.44 12.05
CA SER A 48 -9.70 13.55 11.23
C SER A 48 -9.02 13.25 9.89
N GLU A 49 -9.20 12.04 9.35
CA GLU A 49 -8.68 11.68 8.02
C GLU A 49 -9.16 12.65 6.93
N SER A 50 -10.40 13.14 7.00
CA SER A 50 -10.89 14.15 6.06
C SER A 50 -10.07 15.45 6.12
N ALA A 51 -9.63 15.86 7.31
CA ALA A 51 -8.77 17.03 7.49
C ALA A 51 -7.33 16.76 7.02
N GLU A 52 -6.76 15.58 7.32
CA GLU A 52 -5.45 15.16 6.79
C GLU A 52 -5.48 15.14 5.25
N LYS A 53 -6.50 14.52 4.66
CA LYS A 53 -6.69 14.45 3.21
C LYS A 53 -6.89 15.81 2.58
N LEU A 54 -7.69 16.68 3.20
CA LEU A 54 -7.87 18.05 2.75
C LEU A 54 -6.55 18.82 2.77
N ALA A 55 -5.76 18.71 3.85
CA ALA A 55 -4.45 19.35 3.94
C ALA A 55 -3.49 18.86 2.84
N VAL A 56 -3.42 17.54 2.61
CA VAL A 56 -2.62 16.97 1.52
C VAL A 56 -3.10 17.47 0.15
N PHE A 57 -4.40 17.48 -0.10
CA PHE A 57 -4.96 18.00 -1.36
C PHE A 57 -4.75 19.51 -1.52
N SER A 58 -4.81 20.30 -0.46
CA SER A 58 -4.48 21.72 -0.50
C SER A 58 -3.00 21.91 -0.86
N LEU A 59 -2.09 21.11 -0.32
CA LEU A 59 -0.67 21.14 -0.69
C LEU A 59 -0.44 20.73 -2.15
N ILE A 60 -1.13 19.69 -2.64
CA ILE A 60 -1.06 19.27 -4.04
C ILE A 60 -1.64 20.35 -4.97
N GLY A 61 -2.76 20.95 -4.61
CA GLY A 61 -3.37 22.06 -5.36
C GLY A 61 -2.47 23.28 -5.41
N ALA A 62 -1.85 23.64 -4.28
CA ALA A 62 -0.86 24.71 -4.21
C ALA A 62 0.37 24.39 -5.08
N LEU A 63 0.89 23.17 -5.03
CA LEU A 63 1.97 22.70 -5.90
C LEU A 63 1.60 22.81 -7.39
N ALA A 64 0.39 22.38 -7.78
CA ALA A 64 -0.08 22.46 -9.16
C ALA A 64 -0.14 23.93 -9.62
N ALA A 65 -0.72 24.82 -8.82
CA ALA A 65 -0.78 26.25 -9.14
C ALA A 65 0.62 26.88 -9.21
N VAL A 66 1.48 26.64 -8.22
CA VAL A 66 2.85 27.19 -8.17
C VAL A 66 3.68 26.68 -9.34
N SER A 67 3.61 25.38 -9.66
CA SER A 67 4.35 24.80 -10.78
C SER A 67 3.90 25.37 -12.13
N LEU A 68 2.57 25.56 -12.34
CA LEU A 68 2.03 26.19 -13.55
C LEU A 68 2.48 27.65 -13.68
N LEU A 69 2.38 28.43 -12.61
CA LEU A 69 2.78 29.83 -12.59
C LEU A 69 4.29 30.00 -12.81
N LEU A 70 5.10 29.15 -12.15
CA LEU A 70 6.55 29.15 -12.31
C LEU A 70 6.93 28.75 -13.75
N ALA A 71 6.32 27.71 -14.32
CA ALA A 71 6.55 27.31 -15.70
C ALA A 71 6.19 28.44 -16.68
N ALA A 72 5.04 29.09 -16.50
CA ALA A 72 4.63 30.24 -17.31
C ALA A 72 5.63 31.40 -17.21
N ALA A 73 6.09 31.72 -16.00
CA ALA A 73 7.07 32.77 -15.76
C ALA A 73 8.44 32.44 -16.40
N LEU A 74 8.90 31.20 -16.25
CA LEU A 74 10.15 30.72 -16.86
C LEU A 74 10.07 30.74 -18.38
N THR A 75 8.99 30.26 -18.99
CA THR A 75 8.80 30.31 -20.45
C THR A 75 8.89 31.74 -20.97
N ARG A 76 8.18 32.69 -20.34
CA ARG A 76 8.22 34.11 -20.74
C ARG A 76 9.64 34.67 -20.63
N LYS A 77 10.34 34.38 -19.54
CA LYS A 77 11.73 34.83 -19.34
C LYS A 77 12.69 34.22 -20.36
N THR A 78 12.54 32.94 -20.68
CA THR A 78 13.35 32.23 -21.69
C THR A 78 13.12 32.83 -23.08
N GLU A 79 11.88 33.21 -23.43
CA GLU A 79 11.58 33.86 -24.70
C GLU A 79 12.09 35.29 -24.79
N SER A 80 12.00 36.06 -23.70
CA SER A 80 12.49 37.45 -23.65
C SER A 80 14.02 37.56 -23.59
N ALA A 81 14.73 36.44 -23.41
CA ALA A 81 16.17 36.46 -23.31
C ALA A 81 16.85 36.73 -24.66
N SER A 82 17.60 37.82 -24.71
CA SER A 82 18.40 38.23 -25.89
C SER A 82 19.70 37.41 -26.03
N GLY A 83 20.26 36.91 -24.92
CA GLY A 83 21.53 36.17 -24.91
C GLY A 83 21.40 34.64 -24.85
N PRO A 84 22.44 33.90 -25.26
CA PRO A 84 22.46 32.43 -25.21
C PRO A 84 22.31 31.90 -23.78
N ALA A 85 22.86 32.62 -22.79
CA ALA A 85 22.74 32.25 -21.38
C ALA A 85 21.29 32.22 -20.88
N GLY A 86 20.44 33.18 -21.29
CA GLY A 86 19.02 33.15 -20.89
C GLY A 86 18.19 32.17 -21.72
N ARG A 87 18.52 31.99 -23.00
CA ARG A 87 17.82 31.06 -23.90
C ARG A 87 18.04 29.59 -23.54
N TRP A 88 19.25 29.24 -23.10
CA TRP A 88 19.61 27.85 -22.76
C TRP A 88 19.76 27.62 -21.27
N GLY A 89 20.16 28.64 -20.50
CA GLY A 89 20.42 28.49 -19.07
C GLY A 89 19.17 28.18 -18.25
N LEU A 90 18.02 28.79 -18.55
CA LEU A 90 16.77 28.49 -17.84
C LEU A 90 16.26 27.06 -18.14
N PRO A 91 16.20 26.60 -19.41
CA PRO A 91 15.90 25.20 -19.71
C PRO A 91 16.91 24.22 -19.07
N ALA A 92 18.20 24.53 -19.12
CA ALA A 92 19.24 23.71 -18.51
C ALA A 92 19.12 23.66 -16.99
N ALA A 93 18.78 24.76 -16.33
CA ALA A 93 18.52 24.78 -14.89
C ALA A 93 17.31 23.90 -14.52
N SER A 94 16.24 23.94 -15.33
CA SER A 94 15.07 23.07 -15.10
C SER A 94 15.44 21.59 -15.25
N LEU A 95 16.28 21.26 -16.24
CA LEU A 95 16.84 19.92 -16.40
C LEU A 95 17.72 19.52 -15.21
N ALA A 96 18.60 20.40 -14.74
CA ALA A 96 19.44 20.14 -13.57
C ALA A 96 18.60 19.86 -12.31
N LEU A 97 17.52 20.62 -12.08
CA LEU A 97 16.58 20.36 -10.98
C LEU A 97 15.89 19.00 -11.13
N PHE A 98 15.41 18.67 -12.32
CA PHE A 98 14.84 17.34 -12.60
C PHE A 98 15.83 16.22 -12.33
N LEU A 99 17.07 16.33 -12.83
CA LEU A 99 18.14 15.36 -12.62
C LEU A 99 18.51 15.23 -11.13
N THR A 100 18.45 16.34 -10.39
CA THR A 100 18.65 16.33 -8.92
C THR A 100 17.54 15.53 -8.23
N ALA A 101 16.27 15.77 -8.55
CA ALA A 101 15.17 14.97 -8.01
C ALA A 101 15.29 13.50 -8.41
N LEU A 102 15.65 13.21 -9.67
CA LEU A 102 15.89 11.85 -10.14
C LEU A 102 17.01 11.18 -9.33
N ALA A 103 18.11 11.89 -9.06
CA ALA A 103 19.20 11.41 -8.23
C ALA A 103 18.73 11.10 -6.80
N LEU A 104 17.87 11.92 -6.20
CA LEU A 104 17.30 11.63 -4.87
C LEU A 104 16.50 10.32 -4.88
N TRP A 105 15.61 10.11 -5.85
CA TRP A 105 14.84 8.87 -5.96
C TRP A 105 15.70 7.64 -6.30
N LEU A 106 16.83 7.82 -6.96
CA LEU A 106 17.80 6.75 -7.23
C LEU A 106 18.72 6.44 -6.04
N ASN A 107 18.61 7.18 -4.93
CA ASN A 107 19.36 6.96 -3.69
C ASN A 107 18.40 6.73 -2.52
N PRO A 108 17.91 5.50 -2.30
CA PRO A 108 16.89 5.18 -1.29
C PRO A 108 17.27 5.61 0.14
N LYS A 109 18.57 5.64 0.47
CA LYS A 109 19.07 6.16 1.78
C LYS A 109 18.66 7.61 2.03
N LEU A 110 18.58 8.45 1.01
CA LEU A 110 18.16 9.85 1.15
C LEU A 110 16.64 10.00 1.30
N MET A 111 15.89 8.97 0.88
CA MET A 111 14.43 8.95 0.92
C MET A 111 13.87 8.24 2.16
N THR A 112 14.72 7.51 2.88
CA THR A 112 14.37 6.77 4.09
C THR A 112 15.01 7.44 5.31
N ASN A 113 14.20 7.82 6.30
CA ASN A 113 14.74 8.15 7.61
C ASN A 113 14.97 6.80 8.29
N SER A 114 16.22 6.35 8.36
CA SER A 114 16.74 5.21 9.13
C SER A 114 15.65 4.33 9.77
N THR A 115 14.99 3.48 9.00
CA THR A 115 14.07 2.50 9.58
C THR A 115 14.92 1.40 10.22
N PRO A 116 14.73 1.08 11.52
CA PRO A 116 15.41 -0.05 12.13
C PRO A 116 15.07 -1.33 11.35
N GLN A 117 16.06 -2.23 11.21
CA GLN A 117 15.81 -3.59 10.73
C GLN A 117 14.76 -4.26 11.61
N SER A 118 13.81 -4.95 10.98
CA SER A 118 12.87 -5.78 11.72
C SER A 118 13.60 -6.95 12.36
N ALA A 119 13.09 -7.42 13.51
CA ALA A 119 13.59 -8.62 14.16
C ALA A 119 13.58 -9.82 13.20
N ALA A 120 14.56 -10.69 13.35
CA ALA A 120 14.70 -11.90 12.56
C ALA A 120 13.53 -12.87 12.79
N GLU A 121 13.05 -13.46 11.69
CA GLU A 121 11.97 -14.43 11.69
C GLU A 121 12.44 -15.79 11.22
N VAL A 122 12.29 -16.80 12.06
CA VAL A 122 12.73 -18.17 11.74
C VAL A 122 11.59 -18.94 11.06
N PHE A 123 11.86 -19.45 9.87
CA PHE A 123 10.98 -20.28 9.04
C PHE A 123 11.75 -21.51 8.54
N SER A 124 11.26 -22.72 8.83
CA SER A 124 11.82 -23.99 8.31
C SER A 124 13.37 -24.03 8.38
N TRP A 125 13.91 -23.74 9.57
CA TRP A 125 15.36 -23.70 9.85
C TRP A 125 16.14 -22.58 9.16
N SER A 126 15.46 -21.71 8.42
CA SER A 126 15.98 -20.49 7.80
C SER A 126 15.58 -19.26 8.60
N GLU A 127 16.42 -18.24 8.59
CA GLU A 127 16.19 -16.96 9.26
C GLU A 127 15.94 -15.88 8.20
N PHE A 128 14.83 -15.16 8.30
CA PHE A 128 14.47 -14.06 7.40
C PHE A 128 14.53 -12.74 8.17
N VAL A 129 15.36 -11.81 7.70
CA VAL A 129 15.48 -10.46 8.25
C VAL A 129 14.96 -9.47 7.23
N PHE A 130 14.14 -8.53 7.67
CA PHE A 130 13.44 -7.61 6.80
C PHE A 130 13.96 -6.18 6.95
N GLY A 131 14.13 -5.46 5.84
CA GLY A 131 14.57 -4.08 5.90
C GLY A 131 14.50 -3.30 4.58
N PRO A 132 15.09 -2.09 4.54
CA PRO A 132 15.13 -1.25 3.35
C PRO A 132 16.12 -1.79 2.30
N TYR A 133 16.11 -1.17 1.12
CA TYR A 133 17.05 -1.48 0.04
C TYR A 133 18.52 -1.42 0.54
N PRO A 134 19.29 -2.52 0.43
CA PRO A 134 20.68 -2.56 0.83
C PRO A 134 21.56 -2.00 -0.29
N GLU A 135 22.29 -0.92 0.00
CA GLU A 135 23.38 -0.47 -0.88
C GLU A 135 24.60 -1.39 -0.71
N GLU A 136 25.64 -1.15 -1.54
CA GLU A 136 26.84 -1.98 -1.63
C GLU A 136 27.53 -2.23 -0.27
N ASP A 137 27.67 -1.18 0.54
CA ASP A 137 28.22 -1.25 1.90
C ASP A 137 27.39 -2.17 2.80
N ARG A 138 26.06 -2.09 2.71
CA ARG A 138 25.17 -2.95 3.48
C ARG A 138 25.18 -4.38 2.95
N LEU A 139 25.27 -4.59 1.65
CA LEU A 139 25.42 -5.93 1.06
C LEU A 139 26.71 -6.62 1.54
N ALA A 140 27.82 -5.89 1.58
CA ALA A 140 29.07 -6.38 2.16
C ALA A 140 28.92 -6.70 3.66
N GLY A 141 28.26 -5.83 4.42
CA GLY A 141 27.93 -6.09 5.82
C GLY A 141 27.09 -7.34 6.02
N LEU A 142 26.04 -7.53 5.21
CA LEU A 142 25.20 -8.74 5.22
C LEU A 142 26.04 -9.99 4.92
N LYS A 143 26.99 -9.92 3.98
CA LYS A 143 27.90 -11.04 3.70
C LYS A 143 28.77 -11.38 4.92
N ALA A 144 29.34 -10.36 5.55
CA ALA A 144 30.16 -10.51 6.75
C ALA A 144 29.37 -11.05 7.96
N GLU A 145 28.08 -10.69 8.06
CA GLU A 145 27.14 -11.18 9.07
C GLU A 145 26.66 -12.63 8.82
N GLY A 146 27.15 -13.28 7.75
CA GLY A 146 26.85 -14.68 7.44
C GLY A 146 25.52 -14.91 6.72
N TYR A 147 24.95 -13.89 6.08
CA TYR A 147 23.75 -14.08 5.25
C TYR A 147 24.06 -14.95 4.03
N THR A 148 23.16 -15.91 3.77
CA THR A 148 23.22 -16.83 2.65
C THR A 148 22.89 -16.13 1.34
N ALA A 149 21.82 -15.33 1.33
CA ALA A 149 21.37 -14.60 0.15
C ALA A 149 20.52 -13.38 0.52
N VAL A 150 20.35 -12.47 -0.44
CA VAL A 150 19.43 -11.34 -0.37
C VAL A 150 18.24 -11.60 -1.29
N ILE A 151 17.03 -11.42 -0.78
CA ILE A 151 15.78 -11.56 -1.54
C ILE A 151 15.28 -10.16 -1.91
N SER A 152 15.35 -9.86 -3.19
CA SER A 152 14.92 -8.57 -3.75
C SER A 152 13.48 -8.65 -4.23
N LEU A 153 12.60 -7.85 -3.62
CA LEU A 153 11.19 -7.71 -4.01
C LEU A 153 10.95 -6.62 -5.06
N LEU A 154 12.01 -6.00 -5.57
CA LEU A 154 11.94 -4.98 -6.62
C LEU A 154 11.40 -5.58 -7.92
N SER A 155 10.60 -4.82 -8.65
CA SER A 155 9.97 -5.22 -9.89
C SER A 155 10.48 -4.37 -11.06
N PRO A 156 10.95 -4.97 -12.16
CA PRO A 156 11.31 -4.25 -13.39
C PRO A 156 10.16 -3.43 -13.99
N ALA A 157 8.90 -3.73 -13.63
CA ALA A 157 7.75 -2.97 -14.11
C ALA A 157 7.58 -1.61 -13.41
N VAL A 158 8.28 -1.36 -12.28
CA VAL A 158 8.21 -0.08 -11.55
C VAL A 158 9.28 0.87 -12.11
N MET A 159 9.03 1.36 -13.32
CA MET A 159 9.92 2.27 -14.04
C MET A 159 9.88 3.69 -13.46
N PRO A 160 10.98 4.45 -13.54
CA PRO A 160 12.33 4.05 -13.98
C PRO A 160 13.25 3.55 -12.85
N PHE A 161 12.79 3.58 -11.60
CA PHE A 161 13.68 3.50 -10.43
C PHE A 161 14.14 2.07 -10.11
N GLU A 162 13.20 1.14 -9.99
CA GLU A 162 13.49 -0.22 -9.52
C GLU A 162 14.39 -1.03 -10.47
N PRO A 163 14.28 -0.93 -11.82
CA PRO A 163 15.21 -1.60 -12.72
C PRO A 163 16.68 -1.17 -12.54
N VAL A 164 16.92 0.14 -12.38
CA VAL A 164 18.27 0.68 -12.20
C VAL A 164 18.85 0.20 -10.87
N LEU A 165 18.05 0.22 -9.80
CA LEU A 165 18.46 -0.28 -8.49
C LEU A 165 18.74 -1.79 -8.52
N LEU A 166 17.87 -2.57 -9.17
CA LEU A 166 18.09 -4.02 -9.31
C LEU A 166 19.38 -4.34 -10.09
N ALA A 167 19.72 -3.55 -11.12
CA ALA A 167 20.96 -3.72 -11.85
C ALA A 167 22.19 -3.41 -10.97
N ARG A 168 22.14 -2.34 -10.18
CA ARG A 168 23.19 -1.97 -9.22
C ARG A 168 23.37 -3.05 -8.14
N GLU A 169 22.26 -3.50 -7.55
CA GLU A 169 22.23 -4.56 -6.55
C GLU A 169 22.89 -5.85 -7.09
N LYS A 170 22.52 -6.29 -8.30
CA LYS A 170 23.12 -7.47 -8.93
C LYS A 170 24.60 -7.31 -9.21
N GLY A 171 25.04 -6.11 -9.61
CA GLY A 171 26.45 -5.79 -9.82
C GLY A 171 27.26 -5.91 -8.53
N ALA A 172 26.86 -5.16 -7.49
CA ALA A 172 27.50 -5.17 -6.19
C ALA A 172 27.54 -6.57 -5.56
N ALA A 173 26.41 -7.30 -5.61
CA ALA A 173 26.33 -8.64 -5.07
C ALA A 173 27.26 -9.64 -5.78
N LYS A 174 27.42 -9.51 -7.10
CA LYS A 174 28.36 -10.32 -7.88
C LYS A 174 29.82 -10.08 -7.44
N GLU A 175 30.17 -8.83 -7.18
CA GLU A 175 31.53 -8.45 -6.76
C GLU A 175 31.90 -9.03 -5.39
N ILE A 176 30.95 -9.07 -4.44
CA ILE A 176 31.18 -9.59 -3.08
C ILE A 176 30.82 -11.08 -2.91
N GLY A 177 30.37 -11.75 -3.98
CA GLY A 177 29.92 -13.15 -3.93
C GLY A 177 28.68 -13.37 -3.06
N MET A 178 27.74 -12.43 -3.04
CA MET A 178 26.41 -12.55 -2.42
C MET A 178 25.39 -13.03 -3.48
N GLU A 179 24.57 -14.01 -3.14
CA GLU A 179 23.47 -14.43 -4.01
C GLU A 179 22.30 -13.43 -3.92
N ILE A 180 21.78 -12.99 -5.06
CA ILE A 180 20.52 -12.25 -5.16
C ILE A 180 19.43 -13.20 -5.66
N ILE A 181 18.44 -13.45 -4.82
CA ILE A 181 17.21 -14.16 -5.18
C ILE A 181 16.17 -13.11 -5.55
N HIS A 182 15.91 -12.95 -6.84
CA HIS A 182 14.93 -11.99 -7.33
C HIS A 182 13.51 -12.58 -7.30
N ILE A 183 12.60 -11.95 -6.54
CA ILE A 183 11.19 -12.32 -6.43
C ILE A 183 10.34 -11.04 -6.57
N PRO A 184 10.12 -10.55 -7.81
CA PRO A 184 9.52 -9.23 -8.03
C PRO A 184 8.10 -9.17 -7.48
N MET A 185 7.81 -8.19 -6.61
CA MET A 185 6.46 -7.96 -6.12
C MET A 185 5.93 -6.61 -6.57
N LEU A 186 4.70 -6.63 -7.05
CA LEU A 186 3.94 -5.43 -7.37
C LEU A 186 3.06 -5.02 -6.18
N PRO A 187 2.77 -3.72 -6.00
CA PRO A 187 1.95 -3.22 -4.89
C PRO A 187 0.45 -3.55 -5.02
N TRP A 188 0.05 -4.43 -5.93
CA TRP A 188 -1.31 -4.93 -6.12
C TRP A 188 -1.35 -6.47 -6.06
N VAL A 189 -2.46 -7.02 -5.55
CA VAL A 189 -2.58 -8.43 -5.14
C VAL A 189 -2.56 -9.41 -6.32
N SER A 190 -3.09 -8.97 -7.47
CA SER A 190 -3.39 -9.79 -8.65
C SER A 190 -2.17 -10.23 -9.47
N SER A 191 -0.97 -9.71 -9.22
CA SER A 191 0.22 -10.03 -10.03
C SER A 191 1.35 -10.78 -9.31
N ASN A 192 1.10 -11.27 -8.08
CA ASN A 192 2.15 -11.88 -7.24
C ASN A 192 2.08 -13.42 -7.15
N ASP A 193 1.47 -14.11 -8.12
CA ASP A 193 1.18 -15.57 -8.02
C ASP A 193 2.45 -16.43 -7.97
N HIS A 194 3.49 -15.98 -8.65
CA HIS A 194 4.78 -16.67 -8.73
C HIS A 194 5.52 -16.72 -7.37
N VAL A 195 5.22 -15.81 -6.43
CA VAL A 195 5.94 -15.70 -5.13
C VAL A 195 5.86 -17.01 -4.34
N LYS A 196 4.70 -17.68 -4.33
CA LYS A 196 4.53 -18.96 -3.64
C LYS A 196 5.44 -20.06 -4.17
N ALA A 197 5.59 -20.14 -5.50
CA ALA A 197 6.46 -21.14 -6.12
C ALA A 197 7.92 -20.89 -5.69
N ARG A 198 8.35 -19.63 -5.71
CA ARG A 198 9.70 -19.23 -5.27
C ARG A 198 9.94 -19.48 -3.78
N LEU A 199 8.95 -19.25 -2.92
CA LEU A 199 9.05 -19.59 -1.49
C LEU A 199 9.25 -21.09 -1.26
N LYS A 200 8.52 -21.94 -1.99
CA LYS A 200 8.71 -23.40 -1.93
C LYS A 200 10.08 -23.83 -2.45
N GLU A 201 10.61 -23.15 -3.45
CA GLU A 201 11.98 -23.39 -3.92
C GLU A 201 13.02 -23.02 -2.85
N ILE A 202 12.86 -21.89 -2.16
CA ILE A 202 13.74 -21.49 -1.05
C ILE A 202 13.67 -22.53 0.07
N GLU A 203 12.48 -22.98 0.46
CA GLU A 203 12.30 -24.01 1.49
C GLU A 203 13.03 -25.31 1.14
N ARG A 204 13.01 -25.72 -0.13
CA ARG A 204 13.71 -26.93 -0.60
C ARG A 204 15.23 -26.80 -0.61
N ARG A 205 15.78 -25.58 -0.64
CA ARG A 205 17.23 -25.35 -0.59
C ARG A 205 17.84 -25.66 0.78
N GLY A 206 17.03 -25.73 1.83
CA GLY A 206 17.47 -26.00 3.20
C GLY A 206 17.70 -24.73 4.02
N PRO A 207 18.30 -24.84 5.23
CA PRO A 207 18.48 -23.73 6.15
C PRO A 207 19.39 -22.64 5.58
N GLY A 208 18.99 -21.37 5.73
CA GLY A 208 19.81 -20.23 5.36
C GLY A 208 19.37 -18.95 6.06
N LYS A 209 20.23 -17.93 6.05
CA LYS A 209 19.91 -16.59 6.57
C LYS A 209 19.68 -15.63 5.42
N TYR A 210 18.46 -15.13 5.26
CA TYR A 210 18.00 -14.35 4.13
C TYR A 210 17.65 -12.92 4.54
N TYR A 211 18.15 -11.93 3.81
CA TYR A 211 17.72 -10.54 3.97
C TYR A 211 16.69 -10.19 2.90
N VAL A 212 15.47 -9.87 3.29
CA VAL A 212 14.37 -9.53 2.38
C VAL A 212 14.14 -8.03 2.39
N HIS A 213 14.10 -7.42 1.21
CA HIS A 213 13.81 -6.00 1.10
C HIS A 213 12.92 -5.65 -0.10
N CYS A 214 12.33 -4.47 -0.04
CA CYS A 214 11.77 -3.80 -1.22
C CYS A 214 12.42 -2.41 -1.34
N TYR A 215 11.76 -1.46 -2.00
CA TYR A 215 12.29 -0.09 -2.10
C TYR A 215 12.43 0.58 -0.72
N LEU A 216 11.34 0.66 0.07
CA LEU A 216 11.34 1.27 1.42
C LEU A 216 11.34 0.26 2.58
N GLY A 217 11.19 -1.03 2.31
CA GLY A 217 11.09 -2.06 3.35
C GLY A 217 9.75 -2.12 4.11
N LYS A 218 8.66 -1.57 3.55
CA LYS A 218 7.35 -1.46 4.23
C LYS A 218 6.32 -2.46 3.70
N ASP A 219 5.45 -2.04 2.77
CA ASP A 219 4.25 -2.80 2.40
C ASP A 219 4.56 -4.17 1.76
N ARG A 220 5.41 -4.21 0.73
CA ARG A 220 5.76 -5.48 0.04
C ARG A 220 6.43 -6.51 0.94
N VAL A 221 7.25 -6.03 1.88
CA VAL A 221 7.99 -6.86 2.82
C VAL A 221 7.03 -7.51 3.82
N ASN A 222 6.09 -6.76 4.36
CA ASN A 222 5.06 -7.30 5.26
C ASN A 222 4.13 -8.28 4.54
N VAL A 223 3.73 -8.00 3.31
CA VAL A 223 2.93 -8.94 2.52
C VAL A 223 3.70 -10.22 2.22
N PHE A 224 5.01 -10.13 1.91
CA PHE A 224 5.88 -11.29 1.75
C PHE A 224 5.94 -12.12 3.04
N LYS A 225 6.07 -11.48 4.21
CA LYS A 225 6.00 -12.13 5.52
C LYS A 225 4.66 -12.87 5.75
N THR A 226 3.53 -12.26 5.38
CA THR A 226 2.22 -12.94 5.41
C THR A 226 2.20 -14.18 4.51
N MET A 227 2.70 -14.06 3.27
CA MET A 227 2.82 -15.21 2.36
C MET A 227 3.72 -16.31 2.92
N LEU A 228 4.87 -15.95 3.50
CA LEU A 228 5.79 -16.89 4.15
C LEU A 228 5.11 -17.67 5.29
N SER A 229 4.31 -16.97 6.11
CA SER A 229 3.48 -17.56 7.16
C SER A 229 2.47 -18.57 6.61
N SER A 230 1.85 -18.25 5.47
CA SER A 230 0.83 -19.09 4.85
C SER A 230 1.40 -20.40 4.32
N VAL A 231 2.64 -20.38 3.82
CA VAL A 231 3.31 -21.57 3.27
C VAL A 231 3.83 -22.48 4.40
N SER A 232 4.15 -21.93 5.58
CA SER A 232 4.64 -22.68 6.75
C SER A 232 3.57 -23.41 7.56
N GLY A 233 2.30 -23.36 7.15
CA GLY A 233 1.22 -23.97 7.94
C GLY A 233 0.99 -23.26 9.28
N GLY A 234 1.29 -21.96 9.39
CA GLY A 234 0.95 -21.15 10.57
C GLY A 234 1.92 -21.25 11.76
N ALA A 235 3.16 -21.71 11.54
CA ALA A 235 4.20 -21.61 12.57
C ALA A 235 4.32 -20.15 13.05
N ARG A 236 4.19 -19.95 14.38
CA ARG A 236 4.13 -18.63 15.02
C ARG A 236 5.40 -17.83 14.74
N LEU A 237 5.33 -16.92 13.77
CA LEU A 237 6.29 -15.84 13.67
C LEU A 237 6.17 -15.00 14.93
N LYS A 238 7.25 -14.92 15.72
CA LYS A 238 7.37 -13.95 16.81
C LYS A 238 7.56 -12.57 16.17
N SER A 239 6.45 -11.96 15.76
CA SER A 239 6.45 -10.58 15.29
C SER A 239 6.73 -9.66 16.48
N LEU A 240 7.98 -9.23 16.63
CA LEU A 240 8.36 -8.18 17.57
C LEU A 240 8.45 -6.86 16.81
N GLY A 241 7.50 -5.95 17.07
CA GLY A 241 7.58 -4.53 16.69
C GLY A 241 6.47 -4.02 15.77
N PRO A 242 5.59 -3.10 16.22
CA PRO A 242 4.57 -2.43 15.41
C PRO A 242 5.10 -1.13 14.78
N ALA A 243 6.26 -1.17 14.12
CA ALA A 243 6.77 0.02 13.44
C ALA A 243 6.30 0.02 11.97
N ASP A 244 5.41 0.96 11.62
CA ASP A 244 5.02 1.33 10.26
C ASP A 244 4.14 0.36 9.43
N VAL A 245 3.39 -0.55 10.08
CA VAL A 245 2.36 -1.34 9.37
C VAL A 245 1.10 -0.49 9.19
N ARG A 246 0.62 -0.33 7.94
CA ARG A 246 -0.67 0.33 7.68
C ARG A 246 -1.81 -0.58 8.11
N THR A 247 -2.76 -0.01 8.85
CA THR A 247 -3.89 -0.71 9.44
C THR A 247 -5.20 -0.03 9.05
N LEU A 248 -6.32 -0.73 9.21
CA LEU A 248 -7.64 -0.13 9.02
C LEU A 248 -8.02 0.89 10.10
N ASN A 249 -7.23 1.01 11.18
CA ASN A 249 -7.42 2.12 12.14
C ASN A 249 -6.86 3.44 11.61
N ASP A 250 -5.95 3.39 10.62
CA ASP A 250 -5.30 4.58 10.06
C ASP A 250 -6.16 5.28 9.00
N ILE A 251 -7.25 4.64 8.58
CA ILE A 251 -8.17 5.14 7.55
C ILE A 251 -9.63 4.99 7.99
N LYS A 252 -10.48 5.91 7.54
CA LYS A 252 -11.93 5.93 7.81
C LYS A 252 -12.74 5.63 6.56
N LYS A 253 -12.13 5.55 5.37
CA LYS A 253 -12.80 5.13 4.14
C LYS A 253 -11.88 4.41 3.19
N LEU A 254 -12.50 3.56 2.40
CA LEU A 254 -11.97 3.00 1.17
C LEU A 254 -12.57 3.77 -0.03
N GLU A 255 -12.09 3.50 -1.23
CA GLU A 255 -12.54 4.12 -2.48
C GLU A 255 -14.06 3.98 -2.64
N ARG A 256 -14.60 2.80 -2.29
CA ARG A 256 -16.01 2.45 -2.45
C ARG A 256 -16.90 2.83 -1.26
N GLY A 257 -16.38 3.55 -0.25
CA GLY A 257 -17.19 4.01 0.88
C GLY A 257 -16.50 3.98 2.25
N ALA A 258 -17.23 4.41 3.27
CA ALA A 258 -16.72 4.56 4.63
C ALA A 258 -16.48 3.21 5.33
N ILE A 259 -15.48 3.20 6.21
CA ILE A 259 -15.19 2.13 7.16
C ILE A 259 -15.95 2.44 8.44
N THR A 260 -16.74 1.47 8.91
CA THR A 260 -17.46 1.55 10.17
C THR A 260 -16.82 0.61 11.18
N VAL A 261 -16.27 1.16 12.26
CA VAL A 261 -15.84 0.33 13.40
C VAL A 261 -17.08 -0.22 14.10
N LEU A 262 -17.22 -1.53 14.13
CA LEU A 262 -18.34 -2.20 14.79
C LEU A 262 -18.03 -2.46 16.26
N ARG A 263 -16.80 -2.90 16.55
CA ARG A 263 -16.21 -3.12 17.87
C ARG A 263 -14.68 -2.99 17.77
N LYS A 264 -13.98 -3.05 18.91
CA LYS A 264 -12.52 -3.17 18.93
C LYS A 264 -12.08 -4.33 18.01
N ASP A 265 -11.22 -4.02 17.04
CA ASP A 265 -10.67 -4.95 16.05
C ASP A 265 -11.72 -5.64 15.14
N VAL A 266 -12.91 -5.03 14.97
CA VAL A 266 -13.93 -5.48 14.02
C VAL A 266 -14.39 -4.32 13.16
N PHE A 267 -14.11 -4.42 11.87
CA PHE A 267 -14.35 -3.38 10.89
C PHE A 267 -15.43 -3.82 9.90
N PHE A 268 -16.35 -2.94 9.57
CA PHE A 268 -17.24 -3.09 8.43
C PHE A 268 -16.79 -2.16 7.31
N THR A 269 -16.56 -2.69 6.11
CA THR A 269 -16.01 -1.94 4.98
C THR A 269 -16.83 -2.19 3.71
N PRO A 270 -16.76 -1.31 2.69
CA PRO A 270 -17.10 -1.72 1.34
C PRO A 270 -16.05 -2.71 0.80
N TYR A 271 -16.30 -3.31 -0.37
CA TYR A 271 -15.33 -4.20 -1.01
C TYR A 271 -14.09 -3.36 -1.42
N PRO A 272 -12.88 -3.69 -0.93
CA PRO A 272 -11.66 -2.93 -1.20
C PRO A 272 -11.17 -3.05 -2.66
N THR A 273 -10.40 -2.08 -3.15
CA THR A 273 -9.61 -2.25 -4.39
C THR A 273 -8.41 -3.18 -4.16
N ASP A 274 -7.67 -3.55 -5.22
CA ASP A 274 -6.51 -4.43 -5.07
C ASP A 274 -5.40 -3.74 -4.25
N GLU A 275 -5.21 -2.44 -4.44
CA GLU A 275 -4.24 -1.64 -3.69
C GLU A 275 -4.63 -1.54 -2.22
N GLU A 276 -5.91 -1.34 -1.93
CA GLU A 276 -6.43 -1.26 -0.56
C GLU A 276 -6.36 -2.61 0.16
N TYR A 277 -6.69 -3.69 -0.55
CA TYR A 277 -6.57 -5.05 -0.06
C TYR A 277 -5.12 -5.35 0.30
N PHE A 278 -4.18 -4.98 -0.58
CA PHE A 278 -2.74 -5.15 -0.35
C PHE A 278 -2.26 -4.34 0.86
N ALA A 279 -2.59 -3.05 0.90
CA ALA A 279 -2.04 -2.11 1.87
C ALA A 279 -2.61 -2.25 3.29
N TYR A 280 -3.88 -2.62 3.44
CA TYR A 280 -4.57 -2.59 4.74
C TYR A 280 -5.05 -3.96 5.23
N ILE A 281 -5.33 -4.91 4.33
CA ILE A 281 -5.82 -6.25 4.71
C ILE A 281 -4.65 -7.23 4.78
N LEU A 282 -3.83 -7.31 3.73
CA LEU A 282 -2.74 -8.30 3.62
C LEU A 282 -1.44 -7.90 4.33
N ASN A 283 -1.31 -6.62 4.70
CA ASN A 283 -0.15 -6.06 5.40
C ASN A 283 0.01 -6.60 6.84
N GLY A 284 -0.74 -7.64 7.22
CA GLY A 284 -0.50 -8.48 8.40
C GLY A 284 -1.39 -8.18 9.61
N THR A 285 -2.26 -7.19 9.54
CA THR A 285 -3.14 -6.81 10.67
C THR A 285 -4.45 -7.57 10.70
N VAL A 286 -5.02 -7.95 9.55
CA VAL A 286 -6.30 -8.65 9.49
C VAL A 286 -6.07 -10.17 9.55
N LYS A 287 -6.80 -10.85 10.44
CA LYS A 287 -6.73 -12.31 10.62
C LYS A 287 -7.86 -13.04 9.91
N SER A 288 -9.02 -12.41 9.78
CA SER A 288 -10.18 -13.02 9.14
C SER A 288 -10.99 -11.99 8.34
N VAL A 289 -11.59 -12.46 7.25
CA VAL A 289 -12.51 -11.69 6.41
C VAL A 289 -13.85 -12.40 6.33
N ALA A 290 -14.93 -11.64 6.48
CA ALA A 290 -16.30 -12.10 6.26
C ALA A 290 -16.92 -11.32 5.10
N SER A 291 -17.18 -12.00 4.00
CA SER A 291 -17.82 -11.46 2.81
C SER A 291 -19.34 -11.60 2.92
N LEU A 292 -20.09 -10.52 2.69
CA LEU A 292 -21.55 -10.53 2.68
C LEU A 292 -22.17 -10.69 1.28
N LEU A 293 -21.31 -10.88 0.27
CA LEU A 293 -21.70 -11.01 -1.14
C LEU A 293 -22.48 -12.30 -1.40
N ASN A 294 -23.33 -12.31 -2.44
CA ASN A 294 -24.17 -13.45 -2.76
C ASN A 294 -23.59 -14.31 -3.91
N PRO A 295 -23.21 -15.58 -3.70
CA PRO A 295 -22.68 -16.42 -4.77
C PRO A 295 -23.70 -16.72 -5.88
N ASP A 296 -24.99 -16.62 -5.59
CA ASP A 296 -26.06 -16.79 -6.59
C ASP A 296 -26.28 -15.53 -7.44
N ASN A 297 -25.67 -14.40 -7.08
CA ASN A 297 -25.71 -13.17 -7.87
C ASN A 297 -24.54 -13.19 -8.88
N PRO A 298 -24.82 -13.19 -10.21
CA PRO A 298 -23.78 -13.21 -11.23
C PRO A 298 -22.77 -12.06 -11.12
N ASP A 299 -23.18 -10.90 -10.60
CA ASP A 299 -22.32 -9.74 -10.43
C ASP A 299 -21.34 -9.88 -9.25
N ASP A 300 -21.74 -10.61 -8.21
CA ASP A 300 -20.95 -10.83 -6.99
C ASP A 300 -19.97 -11.99 -7.15
N LEU A 301 -20.34 -13.01 -7.92
CA LEU A 301 -19.59 -14.25 -8.07
C LEU A 301 -18.11 -14.04 -8.49
N PRO A 302 -17.78 -13.15 -9.45
CA PRO A 302 -16.38 -12.86 -9.79
C PRO A 302 -15.58 -12.32 -8.61
N TRP A 303 -16.18 -11.47 -7.77
CA TRP A 303 -15.53 -10.87 -6.60
C TRP A 303 -15.31 -11.88 -5.49
N ILE A 304 -16.26 -12.78 -5.27
CA ILE A 304 -16.14 -13.88 -4.30
C ILE A 304 -14.99 -14.80 -4.72
N LYS A 305 -14.98 -15.26 -5.98
CA LYS A 305 -13.91 -16.13 -6.51
C LYS A 305 -12.53 -15.47 -6.42
N LYS A 306 -12.47 -14.17 -6.73
CA LYS A 306 -11.24 -13.38 -6.58
C LYS A 306 -10.77 -13.38 -5.12
N GLU A 307 -11.68 -13.14 -4.20
CA GLU A 307 -11.36 -13.06 -2.78
C GLU A 307 -10.95 -14.40 -2.19
N GLU A 308 -11.60 -15.50 -2.59
CA GLU A 308 -11.20 -16.86 -2.22
C GLU A 308 -9.80 -17.21 -2.75
N ALA A 309 -9.49 -16.82 -3.99
CA ALA A 309 -8.16 -17.00 -4.56
C ALA A 309 -7.10 -16.21 -3.77
N ILE A 310 -7.40 -14.96 -3.39
CA ILE A 310 -6.54 -14.14 -2.53
C ILE A 310 -6.39 -14.80 -1.16
N ALA A 311 -7.49 -15.21 -0.52
CA ALA A 311 -7.47 -15.82 0.80
C ALA A 311 -6.60 -17.08 0.84
N GLY A 312 -6.80 -17.99 -0.12
CA GLY A 312 -5.93 -19.16 -0.30
C GLY A 312 -4.49 -18.77 -0.62
N LYS A 313 -4.25 -17.66 -1.33
CA LYS A 313 -2.91 -17.17 -1.66
C LYS A 313 -2.14 -16.62 -0.45
N TYR A 314 -2.79 -15.92 0.45
CA TYR A 314 -2.11 -15.25 1.56
C TYR A 314 -2.36 -15.92 2.91
N GLY A 315 -3.03 -17.07 2.95
CA GLY A 315 -3.37 -17.76 4.20
C GLY A 315 -4.35 -16.97 5.06
N LEU A 316 -5.16 -16.11 4.43
CA LEU A 316 -6.17 -15.31 5.12
C LEU A 316 -7.42 -16.15 5.28
N LYS A 317 -7.99 -16.21 6.49
CA LYS A 317 -9.23 -16.92 6.72
C LYS A 317 -10.39 -16.11 6.14
N ILE A 318 -11.10 -16.68 5.16
CA ILE A 318 -12.31 -16.07 4.59
C ILE A 318 -13.53 -16.95 4.84
N VAL A 319 -14.65 -16.29 5.12
CA VAL A 319 -15.99 -16.90 5.16
C VAL A 319 -16.96 -16.02 4.36
N ASN A 320 -17.88 -16.65 3.62
CA ASN A 320 -18.91 -15.94 2.88
C ASN A 320 -20.30 -16.22 3.49
N TYR A 321 -21.04 -15.16 3.79
CA TYR A 321 -22.39 -15.19 4.35
C TYR A 321 -23.29 -14.29 3.51
N PRO A 322 -24.08 -14.82 2.56
CA PRO A 322 -24.85 -14.03 1.61
C PRO A 322 -26.04 -13.31 2.29
N TRP A 323 -25.75 -12.21 2.99
CA TRP A 323 -26.62 -11.60 3.99
C TRP A 323 -28.03 -11.29 3.49
N LYS A 324 -28.11 -10.81 2.24
CA LYS A 324 -29.36 -10.48 1.57
C LYS A 324 -30.31 -11.67 1.42
N LYS A 325 -29.77 -12.88 1.23
CA LYS A 325 -30.54 -14.12 1.03
C LYS A 325 -30.89 -14.83 2.34
N LEU A 326 -30.18 -14.52 3.43
CA LEU A 326 -30.41 -15.19 4.71
C LEU A 326 -31.72 -14.74 5.36
N ASP A 327 -32.49 -15.72 5.85
CA ASP A 327 -33.65 -15.52 6.72
C ASP A 327 -33.21 -15.12 8.15
N ALA A 328 -34.16 -14.89 9.05
CA ALA A 328 -33.85 -14.46 10.42
C ALA A 328 -32.94 -15.45 11.18
N THR A 329 -33.21 -16.75 11.02
CA THR A 329 -32.43 -17.83 11.64
C THR A 329 -31.01 -17.89 11.07
N GLY A 330 -30.87 -17.81 9.75
CA GLY A 330 -29.59 -17.79 9.04
C GLY A 330 -28.77 -16.56 9.40
N ARG A 331 -29.38 -15.37 9.50
CA ARG A 331 -28.73 -14.13 9.92
C ARG A 331 -28.21 -14.24 11.35
N ALA A 332 -29.00 -14.79 12.28
CA ALA A 332 -28.58 -15.02 13.65
C ALA A 332 -27.39 -15.99 13.74
N LYS A 333 -27.40 -17.06 12.93
CA LYS A 333 -26.28 -18.01 12.82
C LYS A 333 -25.02 -17.32 12.29
N ALA A 334 -25.12 -16.61 11.16
CA ALA A 334 -24.00 -15.88 10.56
C ALA A 334 -23.37 -14.88 11.54
N LEU A 335 -24.18 -14.10 12.26
CA LEU A 335 -23.68 -13.16 13.27
C LEU A 335 -22.88 -13.85 14.39
N ARG A 336 -23.33 -15.02 14.86
CA ARG A 336 -22.60 -15.79 15.87
C ARG A 336 -21.24 -16.25 15.34
N GLU A 337 -21.23 -16.80 14.13
CA GLU A 337 -20.01 -17.33 13.52
C GLU A 337 -19.00 -16.22 13.19
N ILE A 338 -19.46 -15.09 12.64
CA ILE A 338 -18.62 -13.91 12.37
C ILE A 338 -17.98 -13.38 13.68
N ARG A 339 -18.75 -13.32 14.78
CA ARG A 339 -18.21 -12.90 16.09
C ARG A 339 -17.16 -13.86 16.64
N ALA A 340 -17.22 -15.14 16.28
CA ALA A 340 -16.27 -16.16 16.69
C ALA A 340 -14.97 -16.16 15.88
N LEU A 341 -14.90 -15.41 14.76
CA LEU A 341 -13.68 -15.30 13.96
C LEU A 341 -12.51 -14.70 14.75
N GLU A 342 -11.30 -14.98 14.29
CA GLU A 342 -10.07 -14.46 14.88
C GLU A 342 -9.91 -12.97 14.53
N LYS A 343 -9.57 -12.16 15.52
CA LYS A 343 -9.46 -10.70 15.39
C LYS A 343 -8.02 -10.31 15.07
N PRO A 344 -7.78 -9.21 14.33
CA PRO A 344 -8.76 -8.32 13.72
C PRO A 344 -9.57 -8.93 12.56
N VAL A 345 -10.88 -8.63 12.54
CA VAL A 345 -11.84 -9.10 11.52
C VAL A 345 -12.28 -7.95 10.63
N VAL A 346 -12.28 -8.18 9.32
CA VAL A 346 -12.93 -7.30 8.33
C VAL A 346 -14.19 -7.97 7.84
N ILE A 347 -15.31 -7.27 7.90
CA ILE A 347 -16.58 -7.69 7.33
C ILE A 347 -16.86 -6.73 6.19
N HIS A 348 -17.21 -7.23 5.00
CA HIS A 348 -17.51 -6.34 3.89
C HIS A 348 -18.75 -6.73 3.13
N ALA A 349 -19.37 -5.71 2.53
CA ALA A 349 -20.33 -5.83 1.45
C ALA A 349 -19.78 -5.05 0.25
N PHE A 350 -20.38 -5.19 -0.94
CA PHE A 350 -19.88 -4.46 -2.11
C PHE A 350 -19.86 -2.93 -1.87
N LEU A 351 -20.93 -2.40 -1.27
CA LEU A 351 -21.06 -0.99 -0.87
C LEU A 351 -21.43 -0.87 0.62
N ALA A 352 -20.86 0.14 1.28
CA ALA A 352 -21.05 0.34 2.72
C ALA A 352 -22.40 0.96 3.11
N HIS A 353 -23.08 1.66 2.20
CA HIS A 353 -24.29 2.45 2.47
C HIS A 353 -25.54 1.94 1.73
N THR A 354 -25.77 0.63 1.75
CA THR A 354 -27.04 0.03 1.27
C THR A 354 -27.93 -0.32 2.45
N ALA A 355 -29.23 -0.51 2.21
CA ALA A 355 -30.17 -0.95 3.24
C ALA A 355 -29.73 -2.26 3.91
N ASP A 356 -29.17 -3.18 3.11
CA ASP A 356 -28.63 -4.46 3.58
C ASP A 356 -27.42 -4.27 4.51
N SER A 357 -26.47 -3.42 4.12
CA SER A 357 -25.28 -3.08 4.91
C SER A 357 -25.65 -2.42 6.24
N LEU A 358 -26.59 -1.45 6.21
CA LEU A 358 -27.08 -0.79 7.42
C LEU A 358 -27.82 -1.78 8.34
N GLY A 359 -28.65 -2.68 7.75
CA GLY A 359 -29.33 -3.75 8.48
C GLY A 359 -28.35 -4.71 9.15
N PHE A 360 -27.27 -5.08 8.47
CA PHE A 360 -26.19 -5.88 9.06
C PHE A 360 -25.51 -5.15 10.23
N ILE A 361 -25.11 -3.89 10.03
CA ILE A 361 -24.44 -3.08 11.07
C ILE A 361 -25.32 -3.00 12.33
N ALA A 362 -26.61 -2.71 12.16
CA ALA A 362 -27.58 -2.63 13.26
C ALA A 362 -27.70 -3.98 13.99
N ALA A 363 -27.87 -5.08 13.26
CA ALA A 363 -27.99 -6.42 13.84
C ALA A 363 -26.69 -6.86 14.55
N TYR A 364 -25.53 -6.51 14.01
CA TYR A 364 -24.24 -6.81 14.62
C TYR A 364 -24.04 -6.04 15.93
N ARG A 365 -24.43 -4.76 15.99
CA ARG A 365 -24.34 -3.92 17.18
C ARG A 365 -25.36 -4.31 18.26
N GLY A 366 -26.60 -4.58 17.88
CA GLY A 366 -27.73 -4.82 18.79
C GLY A 366 -27.62 -6.06 19.68
N GLY A 367 -26.76 -7.04 19.33
CA GLY A 367 -26.61 -8.27 20.11
C GLY A 367 -27.91 -9.09 20.24
N PRO A 368 -27.89 -10.25 20.92
CA PRO A 368 -29.10 -11.04 21.17
C PRO A 368 -30.15 -10.33 22.05
N ALA A 369 -29.79 -9.22 22.71
CA ALA A 369 -30.68 -8.50 23.62
C ALA A 369 -31.75 -7.64 22.92
N ALA A 370 -31.54 -7.23 21.67
CA ALA A 370 -32.50 -6.40 20.95
C ALA A 370 -33.60 -7.22 20.23
N ALA A 371 -33.39 -8.52 20.01
CA ALA A 371 -34.33 -9.37 19.28
C ALA A 371 -35.54 -9.81 20.11
N THR A 372 -35.53 -9.60 21.43
CA THR A 372 -36.65 -9.94 22.34
C THR A 372 -37.66 -8.80 22.49
N ALA A 373 -37.37 -7.59 21.98
CA ALA A 373 -38.26 -6.43 22.10
C ALA A 373 -39.21 -6.25 20.89
N ALA A 374 -39.18 -7.14 19.91
CA ALA A 374 -40.02 -7.09 18.72
C ALA A 374 -40.89 -8.35 18.59
N GLN A 375 -41.67 -8.65 19.61
CA GLN A 375 -42.93 -9.37 19.44
C GLN A 375 -44.06 -8.34 19.67
N PRO A 376 -44.90 -8.04 18.66
CA PRO A 376 -46.09 -7.24 18.90
C PRO A 376 -47.01 -8.03 19.83
N ALA A 377 -47.48 -7.37 20.88
CA ALA A 377 -48.53 -7.89 21.74
C ALA A 377 -49.71 -8.33 20.86
N SER A 378 -50.06 -9.61 20.94
CA SER A 378 -51.31 -10.13 20.43
C SER A 378 -52.45 -9.36 21.10
N GLU A 379 -53.23 -8.62 20.32
CA GLU A 379 -54.51 -8.09 20.73
C GLU A 379 -55.43 -9.26 21.10
N GLY A 380 -55.66 -9.40 22.40
CA GLY A 380 -56.75 -10.18 22.95
C GLY A 380 -57.71 -9.23 23.67
N LYS A 381 -58.77 -8.83 22.98
CA LYS A 381 -60.17 -8.85 23.45
C LYS A 381 -61.11 -8.28 22.40
#